data_AF-A0AAD3WC63-F1
#
_entry.id   AF-A0AAD3WC63-F1
#
_cell.length_a   1.000
_cell.length_b   1.000
_cell.length_c   1.000
_cell.angle_alpha   90.00
_cell.angle_beta   90.00
_cell.angle_gamma   90.00
#
_symmetry.space_group_name_H-M   'P 1'
#
loop_
_entity.id
_entity.type
_entity.pdbx_description
1 polymer ?
#
loop_
_entity_poly.entity_id
_entity_poly.type
_entity_poly.pdbx_seq_one_letter_code
_entity_poly.pdbx_strand_id
1 'polypeptide(L)'
;MIIQALMTPRTDVHFVRPDDTLEKALRDLESLGFTTLPVLDGARFLGVITRRKIFEQYFKESEEDRAEFLKNNLVRDHIITEVQIARSTDLLDEVLYKFLDSRYDFLPVLSEDRFLGIVTRNNMLNAFLKNAGVTKKAHRIAIAVNDFKGDLARLTALISNQDADILGLVTFDPEFHDLKFVELTVRTDELRSLINALTANGFSVREARLAG
;
A
#
# COMPACT_ATOMS: atom_id res chain seq x y z
N MET A 1 11.40 1.59 1.57
CA MET A 1 11.00 2.12 0.24
C MET A 1 10.22 3.39 0.46
N ILE A 2 10.58 4.47 -0.22
CA ILE A 2 9.95 5.79 -0.05
C ILE A 2 8.60 5.81 -0.75
N ILE A 3 7.54 6.28 -0.08
CA ILE A 3 6.18 6.23 -0.61
C ILE A 3 5.98 7.06 -1.86
N GLN A 4 6.76 8.13 -2.03
CA GLN A 4 6.71 9.01 -3.20
C GLN A 4 6.92 8.26 -4.52
N ALA A 5 7.66 7.14 -4.52
CA ALA A 5 7.87 6.32 -5.72
C ALA A 5 6.69 5.40 -6.07
N LEU A 6 5.70 5.27 -5.18
CA LEU A 6 4.56 4.36 -5.30
C LEU A 6 3.21 5.08 -5.45
N MET A 7 3.20 6.38 -5.17
CA MET A 7 1.98 7.18 -5.15
C MET A 7 1.45 7.41 -6.57
N THR A 8 0.13 7.61 -6.66
CA THR A 8 -0.48 8.26 -7.82
C THR A 8 -0.20 9.76 -7.72
N PRO A 9 0.52 10.37 -8.68
CA PRO A 9 0.91 11.78 -8.59
C PRO A 9 -0.32 12.68 -8.74
N ARG A 10 -0.25 13.89 -8.17
CA ARG A 10 -1.35 14.87 -8.20
C ARG A 10 -1.98 15.08 -9.58
N THR A 11 -1.21 15.03 -10.66
CA THR A 11 -1.70 15.20 -12.04
C THR A 11 -2.74 14.16 -12.44
N ASP A 12 -2.70 13.00 -11.80
CA ASP A 12 -3.52 11.83 -12.12
C ASP A 12 -4.59 11.59 -11.04
N VAL A 13 -4.68 12.48 -10.04
CA VAL A 13 -5.66 12.41 -8.96
C VAL A 13 -6.85 13.29 -9.30
N HIS A 14 -8.05 12.70 -9.32
CA HIS A 14 -9.29 13.45 -9.32
C HIS A 14 -9.57 14.04 -7.94
N PHE A 15 -9.91 15.31 -7.88
CA PHE A 15 -10.20 16.05 -6.66
C PHE A 15 -11.31 17.07 -6.88
N VAL A 16 -11.92 17.52 -5.79
CA VAL A 16 -12.89 18.63 -5.81
C VAL A 16 -12.33 19.84 -5.08
N ARG A 17 -12.92 21.01 -5.34
CA ARG A 17 -12.59 22.27 -4.68
C ARG A 17 -13.61 22.59 -3.58
N PRO A 18 -13.24 23.39 -2.58
CA PRO A 18 -14.18 23.82 -1.53
C PRO A 18 -15.44 24.52 -2.07
N ASP A 19 -15.33 25.14 -3.26
CA ASP A 19 -16.38 25.96 -3.89
C ASP A 19 -17.21 25.16 -4.89
N ASP A 20 -16.88 23.88 -5.11
CA ASP A 20 -17.71 22.98 -5.89
C ASP A 20 -19.01 22.70 -5.13
N THR A 21 -20.10 22.50 -5.86
CA THR A 21 -21.38 22.05 -5.27
C THR A 21 -21.30 20.58 -4.87
N LEU A 22 -22.16 20.17 -3.92
CA LEU A 22 -22.33 18.77 -3.59
C LEU A 22 -22.84 17.95 -4.78
N GLU A 23 -23.62 18.54 -5.68
CA GLU A 23 -24.05 17.91 -6.93
C GLU A 23 -22.85 17.51 -7.80
N LYS A 24 -21.88 18.41 -7.98
CA LYS A 24 -20.65 18.10 -8.73
C LYS A 24 -19.84 17.02 -8.02
N ALA A 25 -19.61 17.17 -6.72
CA ALA A 25 -18.83 16.19 -5.96
C ALA A 25 -19.45 14.79 -6.00
N LEU A 26 -20.78 14.70 -5.85
CA LEU A 26 -21.51 13.43 -5.93
C LEU A 26 -21.45 12.82 -7.33
N ARG A 27 -21.56 13.64 -8.38
CA ARG A 27 -21.42 13.20 -9.77
C ARG A 27 -20.02 12.65 -10.05
N ASP A 28 -18.98 13.34 -9.58
CA ASP A 28 -17.58 12.91 -9.73
C ASP A 28 -17.36 11.57 -9.00
N LEU A 29 -17.88 11.42 -7.78
CA LEU A 29 -17.85 10.16 -7.02
C LEU A 29 -18.54 9.00 -7.79
N GLU A 30 -19.76 9.21 -8.27
CA GLU A 30 -20.55 8.16 -8.92
C GLU A 30 -20.02 7.79 -10.30
N SER A 31 -19.64 8.77 -11.13
CA SER A 31 -19.14 8.52 -12.49
C SER A 31 -17.77 7.85 -12.53
N LEU A 32 -16.91 8.12 -11.54
CA LEU A 32 -15.58 7.52 -11.43
C LEU A 32 -15.58 6.24 -10.56
N GLY A 33 -16.72 5.90 -9.94
CA GLY A 33 -16.83 4.75 -9.04
C GLY A 33 -16.05 4.92 -7.73
N PHE A 34 -15.80 6.15 -7.30
CA PHE A 34 -15.08 6.46 -6.08
C PHE A 34 -16.02 6.68 -4.89
N THR A 35 -15.57 6.29 -3.70
CA THR A 35 -16.31 6.48 -2.44
C THR A 35 -15.92 7.77 -1.72
N THR A 36 -14.71 8.26 -2.01
CA THR A 36 -14.03 9.35 -1.33
C THR A 36 -13.24 10.16 -2.36
N LEU A 37 -13.31 11.49 -2.29
CA LEU A 37 -12.49 12.40 -3.07
C LEU A 37 -11.67 13.31 -2.14
N PRO A 38 -10.40 13.60 -2.48
CA PRO A 38 -9.65 14.65 -1.81
C PRO A 38 -10.23 16.03 -2.15
N VAL A 39 -10.23 16.92 -1.17
CA VAL A 39 -10.63 18.32 -1.31
C VAL A 39 -9.38 19.20 -1.28
N LEU A 40 -9.15 19.93 -2.38
CA LEU A 40 -7.94 20.75 -2.55
C LEU A 40 -8.31 22.21 -2.77
N ASP A 41 -7.54 23.11 -2.16
CA ASP A 41 -7.53 24.54 -2.48
C ASP A 41 -6.14 24.92 -2.99
N GLY A 42 -6.05 25.18 -4.30
CA GLY A 42 -4.77 25.26 -5.00
C GLY A 42 -3.92 24.01 -4.73
N ALA A 43 -2.74 24.20 -4.17
CA ALA A 43 -1.80 23.13 -3.84
C ALA A 43 -2.03 22.49 -2.45
N ARG A 44 -2.92 23.06 -1.64
CA ARG A 44 -3.16 22.64 -0.26
C ARG A 44 -4.22 21.54 -0.20
N PHE A 45 -4.01 20.59 0.69
CA PHE A 45 -4.99 19.57 1.03
C PHE A 45 -5.83 20.04 2.21
N LEU A 46 -7.15 20.06 2.05
CA LEU A 46 -8.09 20.50 3.10
C LEU A 46 -8.76 19.34 3.84
N GLY A 47 -8.79 18.16 3.23
CA GLY A 47 -9.47 16.99 3.77
C GLY A 47 -10.06 16.14 2.66
N VAL A 48 -11.09 15.36 3.00
CA VAL A 48 -11.81 14.53 2.04
C VAL A 48 -13.31 14.81 2.10
N ILE A 49 -14.00 14.50 1.01
CA ILE A 49 -15.46 14.41 0.97
C ILE A 49 -15.85 13.01 0.54
N THR A 50 -16.89 12.46 1.17
CA THR A 50 -17.37 11.10 0.89
C THR A 50 -18.83 11.11 0.49
N ARG A 51 -19.20 10.12 -0.33
CA ARG A 51 -20.62 9.87 -0.68
C ARG A 51 -21.47 9.69 0.58
N ARG A 52 -20.93 8.97 1.58
CA ARG A 52 -21.57 8.77 2.88
C ARG A 52 -21.85 10.09 3.60
N LYS A 53 -20.87 10.99 3.70
CA LYS A 53 -21.05 12.30 4.36
C LYS A 53 -22.12 13.14 3.67
N ILE A 54 -22.13 13.19 2.34
CA ILE A 54 -23.17 13.92 1.58
C ILE A 54 -24.57 13.41 1.93
N PHE A 55 -24.78 12.09 1.89
CA PHE A 55 -26.09 11.52 2.22
C PHE A 55 -26.45 11.65 3.70
N GLU A 56 -25.50 11.45 4.62
CA GLU A 56 -25.74 11.63 6.05
C GLU A 56 -26.21 13.04 6.39
N GLN A 57 -25.68 14.06 5.71
CA GLN A 57 -26.09 15.44 5.91
C GLN A 57 -27.48 15.69 5.33
N TYR A 58 -27.74 15.25 4.10
CA TYR A 58 -29.06 15.33 3.49
C TYR A 58 -30.15 14.73 4.40
N PHE A 59 -29.95 13.50 4.89
CA PHE A 59 -30.99 12.81 5.68
C PHE A 59 -31.16 13.34 7.11
N LYS A 60 -30.15 14.00 7.69
CA LYS A 60 -30.21 14.47 9.09
C LYS A 60 -30.62 15.93 9.21
N GLU A 61 -30.24 16.75 8.24
CA GLU A 61 -30.21 18.21 8.41
C GLU A 61 -30.98 18.96 7.31
N SER A 62 -31.44 18.28 6.25
CA SER A 62 -32.16 18.92 5.14
C SER A 62 -33.66 18.63 5.17
N GLU A 63 -34.46 19.69 5.04
CA GLU A 63 -35.90 19.61 4.71
C GLU A 63 -36.16 19.80 3.20
N GLU A 64 -35.12 20.17 2.44
CA GLU A 64 -35.16 20.39 0.99
C GLU A 64 -35.28 19.08 0.20
N ASP A 65 -35.77 19.16 -1.04
CA ASP A 65 -35.62 18.04 -1.98
C ASP A 65 -34.14 17.79 -2.27
N ARG A 66 -33.78 16.53 -2.51
CA ARG A 66 -32.39 16.12 -2.77
C ARG A 66 -31.72 16.93 -3.87
N ALA A 67 -32.43 17.24 -4.96
CA ALA A 67 -31.84 17.97 -6.08
C ALA A 67 -31.50 19.42 -5.69
N GLU A 68 -32.32 20.04 -4.84
CA GLU A 68 -32.09 21.40 -4.33
C GLU A 68 -30.95 21.42 -3.32
N PHE A 69 -30.96 20.49 -2.36
CA PHE A 69 -29.88 20.32 -1.38
C PHE A 69 -28.51 20.19 -2.06
N LEU A 70 -28.39 19.32 -3.06
CA LEU A 70 -27.12 19.09 -3.76
C LEU A 70 -26.63 20.32 -4.54
N LYS A 71 -27.54 21.16 -5.05
CA LYS A 71 -27.20 22.34 -5.84
C LYS A 71 -26.84 23.54 -4.96
N ASN A 72 -27.52 23.71 -3.84
CA ASN A 72 -27.39 24.88 -2.98
C ASN A 72 -26.24 24.76 -1.96
N ASN A 73 -25.80 23.54 -1.65
CA ASN A 73 -24.74 23.30 -0.66
C ASN A 73 -23.38 23.08 -1.33
N LEU A 74 -22.32 23.55 -0.65
CA LEU A 74 -20.94 23.50 -1.14
C LEU A 74 -20.11 22.46 -0.41
N VAL A 75 -19.05 21.99 -1.06
CA VAL A 75 -18.11 21.01 -0.50
C VAL A 75 -17.49 21.50 0.82
N ARG A 76 -17.15 22.80 0.93
CA ARG A 76 -16.49 23.41 2.09
C ARG A 76 -17.19 23.14 3.43
N ASP A 77 -18.51 23.02 3.42
CA ASP A 77 -19.32 22.88 4.65
C ASP A 77 -19.37 21.42 5.13
N HIS A 78 -18.88 20.49 4.31
CA HIS A 78 -18.95 19.05 4.56
C HIS A 78 -17.61 18.34 4.41
N ILE A 79 -16.49 19.08 4.45
CA ILE A 79 -15.14 18.52 4.43
C ILE A 79 -14.90 17.73 5.72
N ILE A 80 -14.37 16.51 5.58
CA ILE A 80 -13.84 15.72 6.69
C ILE A 80 -12.34 15.98 6.79
N THR A 81 -11.91 16.57 7.90
CA THR A 81 -10.51 16.97 8.16
C THR A 81 -9.73 15.93 8.95
N GLU A 82 -10.40 15.11 9.76
CA GLU A 82 -9.80 14.02 10.53
C GLU A 82 -9.47 12.83 9.61
N VAL A 83 -8.32 12.93 8.94
CA VAL A 83 -7.82 11.91 8.03
C VAL A 83 -6.36 11.60 8.32
N GLN A 84 -6.00 10.33 8.15
CA GLN A 84 -4.60 9.91 8.20
C GLN A 84 -3.85 10.48 6.99
N ILE A 85 -2.62 10.93 7.18
CA ILE A 85 -1.80 11.57 6.13
C ILE A 85 -0.45 10.87 6.05
N ALA A 86 -0.01 10.55 4.83
CA ALA A 86 1.35 10.11 4.55
C ALA A 86 2.26 11.32 4.24
N ARG A 87 3.49 11.30 4.74
CA ARG A 87 4.54 12.25 4.32
C ARG A 87 5.31 11.65 3.16
N SER A 88 5.84 12.50 2.27
CA SER A 88 6.64 12.06 1.13
C SER A 88 7.89 11.27 1.52
N THR A 89 8.38 11.46 2.75
CA THR A 89 9.53 10.77 3.34
C THR A 89 9.17 9.48 4.05
N ASP A 90 7.88 9.19 4.27
CA ASP A 90 7.46 7.98 4.97
C ASP A 90 7.89 6.74 4.19
N LEU A 91 8.23 5.70 4.94
CA LEU A 91 8.51 4.37 4.44
C LEU A 91 7.21 3.57 4.27
N LEU A 92 7.29 2.52 3.44
CA LEU A 92 6.18 1.61 3.11
C LEU A 92 5.42 1.13 4.37
N ASP A 93 6.15 0.69 5.39
CA ASP A 93 5.64 0.12 6.64
C ASP A 93 4.96 1.17 7.52
N GLU A 94 5.50 2.39 7.60
CA GLU A 94 4.85 3.51 8.30
C GLU A 94 3.50 3.86 7.66
N VAL A 95 3.44 3.85 6.33
CA VAL A 95 2.19 4.10 5.58
C VAL A 95 1.20 2.95 5.76
N LEU A 96 1.67 1.70 5.74
CA LEU A 96 0.84 0.52 6.06
C LEU A 96 0.25 0.60 7.47
N TYR A 97 1.04 1.04 8.45
CA TYR A 97 0.57 1.23 9.82
C TYR A 97 -0.55 2.28 9.90
N LYS A 98 -0.38 3.43 9.23
CA LYS A 98 -1.44 4.47 9.14
C LYS A 98 -2.72 3.95 8.49
N PHE A 99 -2.62 3.00 7.56
CA PHE A 99 -3.78 2.36 6.94
C PHE A 99 -4.57 1.44 7.89
N LEU A 100 -4.02 1.04 9.03
CA LEU A 100 -4.77 0.26 10.04
C LEU A 100 -5.86 1.11 10.69
N ASP A 101 -5.58 2.38 10.95
CA ASP A 101 -6.54 3.31 11.57
C ASP A 101 -7.33 4.13 10.54
N SER A 102 -6.89 4.17 9.29
CA SER A 102 -7.58 4.89 8.22
C SER A 102 -8.85 4.16 7.77
N ARG A 103 -9.96 4.91 7.72
CA ARG A 103 -11.25 4.43 7.22
C ARG A 103 -11.44 4.65 5.72
N TYR A 104 -10.43 5.20 5.03
CA TYR A 104 -10.51 5.57 3.62
C TYR A 104 -9.58 4.70 2.76
N ASP A 105 -9.90 4.63 1.47
CA ASP A 105 -9.21 3.76 0.50
C ASP A 105 -7.83 4.28 0.08
N PHE A 106 -7.54 5.54 0.42
CA PHE A 106 -6.26 6.19 0.16
C PHE A 106 -5.81 7.07 1.34
N LEU A 107 -4.51 7.36 1.37
CA LEU A 107 -3.93 8.43 2.18
C LEU A 107 -3.40 9.54 1.26
N PRO A 108 -3.67 10.82 1.54
CA PRO A 108 -3.00 11.92 0.88
C PRO A 108 -1.49 11.88 1.20
N VAL A 109 -0.67 12.15 0.20
CA VAL A 109 0.79 12.27 0.36
C VAL A 109 1.16 13.73 0.33
N LEU A 110 1.69 14.24 1.43
CA LEU A 110 2.11 15.64 1.57
C LEU A 110 3.62 15.77 1.69
N SER A 111 4.17 16.82 1.10
CA SER A 111 5.49 17.35 1.44
C SER A 111 5.28 18.73 2.06
N GLU A 112 5.63 18.86 3.33
CA GLU A 112 5.16 19.98 4.17
C GLU A 112 3.61 20.06 4.10
N ASP A 113 3.05 21.17 3.62
CA ASP A 113 1.61 21.38 3.43
C ASP A 113 1.15 21.20 1.97
N ARG A 114 2.05 20.81 1.07
CA ARG A 114 1.78 20.66 -0.35
C ARG A 114 1.30 19.25 -0.67
N PHE A 115 0.15 19.16 -1.33
CA PHE A 115 -0.38 17.91 -1.82
C PHE A 115 0.39 17.42 -3.06
N LEU A 116 1.06 16.26 -2.92
CA LEU A 116 1.83 15.64 -4.00
C LEU A 116 1.06 14.57 -4.76
N GLY A 117 0.05 13.96 -4.14
CA GLY A 117 -0.68 12.84 -4.70
C GLY A 117 -1.37 12.02 -3.63
N ILE A 118 -1.74 10.79 -3.97
CA ILE A 118 -2.33 9.83 -3.03
C ILE A 118 -1.61 8.49 -3.11
N VAL A 119 -1.68 7.74 -2.02
CA VAL A 119 -1.33 6.33 -2.02
C VAL A 119 -2.54 5.51 -1.60
N THR A 120 -2.79 4.41 -2.30
CA THR A 120 -3.94 3.51 -2.05
C THR A 120 -3.47 2.21 -1.39
N ARG A 121 -4.40 1.48 -0.76
CA ARG A 121 -4.12 0.12 -0.26
C ARG A 121 -3.57 -0.81 -1.36
N ASN A 122 -4.07 -0.66 -2.59
CA ASN A 122 -3.57 -1.42 -3.73
C ASN A 122 -2.13 -1.05 -4.12
N ASN A 123 -1.72 0.23 -4.01
CA ASN A 123 -0.31 0.59 -4.19
C ASN A 123 0.55 -0.16 -3.17
N MET A 124 0.10 -0.25 -1.91
CA MET A 124 0.83 -0.95 -0.85
C MET A 124 0.95 -2.45 -1.10
N LEU A 125 -0.15 -3.11 -1.47
CA LEU A 125 -0.16 -4.54 -1.78
C LEU A 125 0.74 -4.86 -2.99
N ASN A 126 0.63 -4.07 -4.06
CA ASN A 126 1.48 -4.23 -5.23
C ASN A 126 2.96 -4.02 -4.91
N ALA A 127 3.28 -3.06 -4.06
CA ALA A 127 4.62 -2.79 -3.60
C ALA A 127 5.20 -3.95 -2.77
N PHE A 128 4.40 -4.54 -1.89
CA PHE A 128 4.76 -5.75 -1.16
C PHE A 128 5.05 -6.93 -2.10
N LEU A 129 4.16 -7.21 -3.06
CA LEU A 129 4.33 -8.32 -4.01
C LEU A 129 5.57 -8.14 -4.90
N LYS A 130 5.86 -6.92 -5.35
CA LYS A 130 7.07 -6.59 -6.11
C LYS A 130 8.34 -6.83 -5.27
N ASN A 131 8.35 -6.40 -4.01
CA ASN A 131 9.50 -6.60 -3.11
C ASN A 131 9.70 -8.07 -2.74
N ALA A 132 8.62 -8.83 -2.62
CA ALA A 132 8.69 -10.28 -2.45
C ALA A 132 9.16 -11.00 -3.74
N GLY A 133 9.39 -10.30 -4.85
CA GLY A 133 9.92 -10.89 -6.09
C GLY A 133 8.90 -11.70 -6.90
N VAL A 134 7.62 -11.68 -6.53
CA VAL A 134 6.57 -12.58 -7.05
C VAL A 134 6.17 -12.24 -8.50
N THR A 135 6.56 -11.08 -9.03
CA THR A 135 6.16 -10.63 -10.37
C THR A 135 7.07 -11.09 -11.51
N LYS A 136 7.99 -12.02 -11.26
CA LYS A 136 8.99 -12.51 -12.24
C LYS A 136 8.98 -14.05 -12.24
N LYS A 137 9.32 -14.66 -13.38
CA LYS A 137 9.56 -16.11 -13.45
C LYS A 137 10.74 -16.45 -12.53
N ALA A 138 10.42 -16.99 -11.36
CA ALA A 138 11.34 -17.22 -10.26
C ALA A 138 10.83 -18.38 -9.40
N HIS A 139 11.64 -18.79 -8.44
CA HIS A 139 11.31 -19.81 -7.47
C HIS A 139 11.22 -19.18 -6.08
N ARG A 140 10.21 -19.57 -5.31
CA ARG A 140 10.08 -19.21 -3.90
C ARG A 140 10.51 -20.38 -3.05
N ILE A 141 11.43 -20.13 -2.11
CA ILE A 141 11.99 -21.11 -1.19
C ILE A 141 11.74 -20.62 0.24
N ALA A 142 11.05 -21.42 1.04
CA ALA A 142 10.85 -21.16 2.46
C ALA A 142 11.84 -21.99 3.28
N ILE A 143 12.63 -21.31 4.12
CA ILE A 143 13.71 -21.91 4.89
C ILE A 143 13.49 -21.59 6.37
N ALA A 144 13.48 -22.63 7.20
CA ALA A 144 13.51 -22.45 8.64
C ALA A 144 14.96 -22.22 9.11
N VAL A 145 15.17 -21.19 9.92
CA VAL A 145 16.45 -20.80 10.51
C VAL A 145 16.32 -20.69 12.02
N ASN A 146 17.43 -20.91 12.74
CA ASN A 146 17.46 -20.80 14.20
C ASN A 146 17.82 -19.38 14.65
N ASP A 147 18.73 -18.70 13.94
CA ASP A 147 19.14 -17.32 14.23
C ASP A 147 19.47 -16.53 12.95
N PHE A 148 18.82 -15.39 12.74
CA PHE A 148 19.05 -14.55 11.57
C PHE A 148 20.47 -14.00 11.46
N LYS A 149 21.14 -13.68 12.58
CA LYS A 149 22.41 -12.93 12.53
C LYS A 149 23.52 -13.67 11.78
N GLY A 150 23.60 -14.98 11.93
CA GLY A 150 24.60 -15.82 11.25
C GLY A 150 24.05 -16.57 10.03
N ASP A 151 22.83 -17.10 10.13
CA ASP A 151 22.28 -17.94 9.08
C ASP A 151 21.89 -17.15 7.84
N LEU A 152 21.46 -15.89 7.98
CA LEU A 152 21.11 -15.07 6.82
C LEU A 152 22.33 -14.79 5.93
N ALA A 153 23.47 -14.43 6.53
CA ALA A 153 24.71 -14.18 5.80
C ALA A 153 25.20 -15.44 5.07
N ARG A 154 25.21 -16.59 5.77
CA ARG A 154 25.56 -17.91 5.20
C ARG A 154 24.62 -18.27 4.05
N LEU A 155 23.32 -18.05 4.24
CA LEU A 155 22.28 -18.37 3.27
C LEU A 155 22.46 -17.56 1.99
N THR A 156 22.60 -16.23 2.11
CA THR A 156 22.77 -15.35 0.94
C THR A 156 24.08 -15.64 0.19
N ALA A 157 25.17 -15.95 0.90
CA ALA A 157 26.44 -16.31 0.27
C ALA A 157 26.35 -17.65 -0.49
N LEU A 158 25.67 -18.64 0.09
CA LEU A 158 25.48 -19.95 -0.54
C LEU A 158 24.64 -19.85 -1.83
N ILE A 159 23.58 -19.05 -1.82
CA ILE A 159 22.76 -18.80 -3.01
C ILE A 159 23.61 -18.13 -4.11
N SER A 160 24.39 -17.11 -3.76
CA SER A 160 25.28 -16.44 -4.71
C SER A 160 26.34 -17.38 -5.30
N ASN A 161 26.89 -18.32 -4.51
CA ASN A 161 27.87 -19.30 -4.99
C ASN A 161 27.28 -20.36 -5.93
N GLN A 162 25.95 -20.47 -5.99
CA GLN A 162 25.22 -21.36 -6.90
C GLN A 162 24.71 -20.62 -8.14
N ASP A 163 25.26 -19.42 -8.44
CA ASP A 163 24.89 -18.60 -9.60
C ASP A 163 23.39 -18.28 -9.66
N ALA A 164 22.77 -18.10 -8.48
CA ALA A 164 21.35 -17.77 -8.33
C ALA A 164 21.17 -16.32 -7.88
N ASP A 165 20.26 -15.60 -8.52
CA ASP A 165 19.91 -14.22 -8.15
C ASP A 165 18.86 -14.21 -7.04
N ILE A 166 19.10 -13.45 -5.97
CA ILE A 166 18.07 -13.16 -4.97
C ILE A 166 17.25 -11.96 -5.45
N LEU A 167 15.97 -12.19 -5.75
CA LEU A 167 15.02 -11.18 -6.21
C LEU A 167 14.18 -10.58 -5.09
N GLY A 168 13.99 -11.33 -4.00
CA GLY A 168 13.21 -10.91 -2.83
C GLY A 168 13.59 -11.73 -1.61
N LEU A 169 13.51 -11.09 -0.44
CA LEU A 169 13.77 -11.72 0.85
C LEU A 169 12.78 -11.16 1.86
N VAL A 170 12.03 -12.05 2.49
CA VAL A 170 11.10 -11.72 3.56
C VAL A 170 11.41 -12.60 4.75
N THR A 171 11.58 -11.99 5.91
CA THR A 171 11.75 -12.72 7.18
C THR A 171 10.42 -12.71 7.93
N PHE A 172 10.05 -13.85 8.48
CA PHE A 172 8.87 -14.00 9.31
C PHE A 172 9.25 -14.72 10.59
N ASP A 173 8.85 -14.15 11.72
CA ASP A 173 9.00 -14.73 13.05
C ASP A 173 7.59 -15.01 13.57
N PRO A 174 7.10 -16.27 13.57
CA PRO A 174 5.77 -16.60 14.06
C PRO A 174 5.59 -16.41 15.57
N GLU A 175 6.65 -16.05 16.31
CA GLU A 175 6.65 -15.91 17.77
C GLU A 175 6.13 -17.18 18.52
N PHE A 176 6.10 -18.32 17.83
CA PHE A 176 5.65 -19.61 18.34
C PHE A 176 6.65 -20.69 17.87
N HIS A 177 7.10 -21.56 18.77
CA HIS A 177 8.05 -22.66 18.54
C HIS A 177 9.52 -22.33 18.21
N ASP A 178 10.06 -21.17 18.59
CA ASP A 178 11.49 -20.79 18.40
C ASP A 178 12.02 -20.93 16.95
N LEU A 179 11.13 -21.06 15.96
CA LEU A 179 11.48 -21.26 14.56
C LEU A 179 11.20 -20.01 13.77
N LYS A 180 12.25 -19.46 13.15
CA LYS A 180 12.18 -18.29 12.28
C LYS A 180 12.19 -18.74 10.83
N PHE A 181 11.56 -17.98 9.96
CA PHE A 181 11.50 -18.29 8.54
C PHE A 181 12.15 -17.18 7.71
N VAL A 182 12.93 -17.61 6.72
CA VAL A 182 13.38 -16.78 5.61
C VAL A 182 12.69 -17.30 4.36
N GLU A 183 11.88 -16.46 3.74
CA GLU A 183 11.31 -16.72 2.44
C GLU A 183 12.11 -15.95 1.39
N LEU A 184 12.68 -16.70 0.46
CA LEU A 184 13.49 -16.17 -0.62
C LEU A 184 12.77 -16.36 -1.93
N THR A 185 12.80 -15.33 -2.76
CA THR A 185 12.48 -15.46 -4.17
C THR A 185 13.79 -15.39 -4.95
N VAL A 186 14.12 -16.49 -5.62
CA VAL A 186 15.37 -16.66 -6.35
C VAL A 186 15.11 -16.94 -7.82
N ARG A 187 15.98 -16.42 -8.69
CA ARG A 187 16.01 -16.79 -10.10
C ARG A 187 17.23 -17.65 -10.35
N THR A 188 16.98 -18.86 -10.82
CA THR A 188 18.01 -19.85 -11.15
C THR A 188 17.39 -20.86 -12.11
N ASP A 189 18.20 -21.41 -13.01
CA ASP A 189 17.81 -22.53 -13.87
C ASP A 189 18.04 -23.89 -13.17
N GLU A 190 18.76 -23.90 -12.03
CA GLU A 190 19.24 -25.10 -11.33
C GLU A 190 18.65 -25.23 -9.91
N LEU A 191 17.33 -25.03 -9.78
CA LEU A 191 16.64 -25.03 -8.46
C LEU A 191 16.96 -26.27 -7.60
N ARG A 192 17.02 -27.45 -8.22
CA ARG A 192 17.27 -28.70 -7.50
C ARG A 192 18.68 -28.74 -6.90
N SER A 193 19.68 -28.27 -7.65
CA SER A 193 21.05 -28.15 -7.16
C SER A 193 21.13 -27.19 -5.98
N LEU A 194 20.45 -26.04 -6.09
CA LEU A 194 20.39 -25.05 -5.01
C LEU A 194 19.77 -25.64 -3.72
N ILE A 195 18.63 -26.33 -3.82
CA ILE A 195 17.98 -26.97 -2.65
C ILE A 195 18.91 -28.00 -1.98
N ASN A 196 19.60 -28.81 -2.78
CA ASN A 196 20.54 -29.80 -2.26
C ASN A 196 21.72 -29.13 -1.55
N ALA A 197 22.28 -28.07 -2.14
CA ALA A 197 23.37 -27.30 -1.54
C ALA A 197 22.94 -26.65 -0.21
N LEU A 198 21.75 -26.03 -0.16
CA LEU A 198 21.17 -25.47 1.06
C LEU A 198 21.04 -26.54 2.16
N THR A 199 20.45 -27.68 1.83
CA THR A 199 20.22 -28.78 2.77
C THR A 199 21.54 -29.39 3.28
N ALA A 200 22.52 -29.60 2.40
CA ALA A 200 23.85 -30.12 2.77
C ALA A 200 24.61 -29.17 3.70
N ASN A 201 24.29 -27.87 3.68
CA ASN A 201 24.87 -26.85 4.56
C ASN A 201 24.03 -26.59 5.82
N GLY A 202 23.07 -27.46 6.14
CA GLY A 202 22.31 -27.44 7.38
C GLY A 202 21.09 -26.51 7.37
N PHE A 203 20.69 -25.96 6.23
CA PHE A 203 19.45 -25.21 6.12
C PHE A 203 18.25 -26.15 5.97
N SER A 204 17.17 -25.87 6.72
CA SER A 204 15.94 -26.65 6.64
C SER A 204 14.99 -26.04 5.60
N VAL A 205 15.09 -26.52 4.35
CA VAL A 205 14.16 -26.13 3.28
C VAL A 205 12.80 -26.80 3.54
N ARG A 206 11.76 -25.98 3.75
CA ARG A 206 10.41 -26.45 4.08
C ARG A 206 9.51 -26.53 2.85
N GLU A 207 9.67 -25.57 1.93
CA GLU A 207 8.91 -25.50 0.69
C GLU A 207 9.78 -24.91 -0.42
N ALA A 208 9.60 -25.39 -1.66
CA ALA A 208 10.16 -24.77 -2.85
C ALA A 208 9.17 -24.92 -4.02
N ARG A 209 8.77 -23.79 -4.63
CA ARG A 209 7.80 -23.77 -5.75
C ARG A 209 8.08 -22.60 -6.70
N LEU A 210 7.37 -22.55 -7.83
CA LEU A 210 7.38 -21.36 -8.68
C LEU A 210 6.75 -20.18 -7.93
N ALA A 211 7.31 -18.98 -8.13
CA ALA A 211 6.74 -17.74 -7.62
C ALA A 211 5.63 -17.27 -8.58
N GLY A 212 4.39 -17.22 -8.07
CA GLY A 212 3.17 -16.92 -8.83
C GLY A 212 2.19 -18.07 -8.79
#